data_AF-A0A432T6J5-F1
#
_entry.id   AF-A0A432T6J5-F1
#
_cell.length_a   1.000
_cell.length_b   1.000
_cell.length_c   1.000
_cell.angle_alpha   90.00
_cell.angle_beta   90.00
_cell.angle_gamma   90.00
#
_symmetry.space_group_name_H-M   'P 1'
#
loop_
_entity.id
_entity.type
_entity.pdbx_description
1 polymer ?
#
loop_
_entity_poly.entity_id
_entity_poly.type
_entity_poly.pdbx_seq_one_letter_code
_entity_poly.pdbx_strand_id
1 'polypeptide(L)'
;MKKIAMVMLFATLWLMGASNGCLSCHQGIEDIRDHQSGMIQAILKKAKEAGVPDNDCVVCHGGNPQETEEKAKAHQGTLKYFLDHEGPKAFYPYPASPWINEHTCGMCHPVQVSAQWNNLMATEQGKIHGAIWGFGAKEGYRHTFTDFNTTALHQRIGTEAYRDYMKRLKAKEPQAMLEKTKELPPAPTADEVEKDPTLSVYTYLRQEWLRCHTGGKGRYRRGDFRGIGCASCHIPYSNEGLYEGKDKNIPHDQPG
;
A
#
# COMPACT_ATOMS: atom_id res chain seq x y z
N MET A 1 -67.67 -19.99 28.19
CA MET A 1 -67.11 -19.41 26.95
C MET A 1 -65.65 -19.04 27.21
N LYS A 2 -64.72 -19.99 27.37
CA LYS A 2 -63.83 -20.58 26.35
C LYS A 2 -63.41 -19.64 25.20
N LYS A 3 -62.10 -19.30 25.22
CA LYS A 3 -61.21 -18.85 24.13
C LYS A 3 -61.44 -17.37 23.73
N ILE A 4 -60.44 -16.51 23.52
CA ILE A 4 -59.10 -16.70 22.95
C ILE A 4 -58.17 -15.64 23.58
N ALA A 5 -57.11 -16.09 24.26
CA ALA A 5 -55.93 -15.28 24.50
C ALA A 5 -55.16 -15.22 23.17
N MET A 6 -55.27 -14.09 22.46
CA MET A 6 -54.52 -13.87 21.23
C MET A 6 -53.16 -13.33 21.61
N VAL A 7 -52.22 -14.27 21.62
CA VAL A 7 -50.77 -14.11 21.77
C VAL A 7 -50.28 -13.00 20.83
N MET A 8 -49.99 -11.82 21.36
CA MET A 8 -49.06 -10.87 20.73
C MET A 8 -47.64 -11.37 20.99
N LEU A 9 -47.24 -12.42 20.24
CA LEU A 9 -45.82 -12.65 19.97
C LEU A 9 -45.43 -11.56 18.97
N PHE A 10 -45.15 -10.35 19.46
CA PHE A 10 -44.32 -9.43 18.71
C PHE A 10 -42.98 -10.12 18.58
N ALA A 11 -42.76 -10.68 17.40
CA ALA A 11 -41.48 -11.17 16.99
C ALA A 11 -40.52 -9.98 17.04
N THR A 12 -39.80 -9.84 18.15
CA THR A 12 -38.50 -9.19 18.18
C THR A 12 -37.58 -10.08 17.34
N LEU A 13 -37.77 -10.07 16.01
CA LEU A 13 -36.67 -10.29 15.10
C LEU A 13 -35.71 -9.16 15.41
N TRP A 14 -34.75 -9.48 16.26
CA TRP A 14 -33.49 -8.77 16.31
C TRP A 14 -33.03 -8.64 14.86
N LEU A 15 -33.08 -7.42 14.34
CA LEU A 15 -32.19 -6.95 13.30
C LEU A 15 -30.77 -7.10 13.86
N MET A 16 -30.24 -8.33 13.88
CA MET A 16 -28.81 -8.56 13.81
C MET A 16 -28.41 -8.08 12.41
N GLY A 17 -28.27 -6.76 12.26
CA GLY A 17 -27.41 -6.22 11.22
C GLY A 17 -26.08 -6.94 11.37
N ALA A 18 -25.52 -7.41 10.27
CA ALA A 18 -24.24 -8.11 10.29
C ALA A 18 -23.22 -7.18 10.94
N SER A 19 -22.97 -7.36 12.24
CA SER A 19 -22.03 -6.53 12.96
C SER A 19 -20.65 -6.89 12.45
N ASN A 20 -19.88 -5.89 12.01
CA ASN A 20 -18.49 -6.09 11.65
C ASN A 20 -17.72 -6.64 12.87
N GLY A 21 -17.44 -7.94 12.88
CA GLY A 21 -16.79 -8.61 14.01
C GLY A 21 -15.40 -8.09 14.30
N CYS A 22 -14.73 -7.46 13.33
CA CYS A 22 -13.44 -6.79 13.56
C CYS A 22 -13.57 -5.69 14.62
N LEU A 23 -14.72 -5.02 14.69
CA LEU A 23 -15.01 -3.97 15.67
C LEU A 23 -15.30 -4.51 17.09
N SER A 24 -15.36 -5.82 17.32
CA SER A 24 -15.41 -6.36 18.69
C SER A 24 -14.14 -5.98 19.45
N CYS A 25 -13.00 -6.08 18.76
CA CYS A 25 -11.68 -5.70 19.24
C CYS A 25 -11.34 -4.27 18.81
N HIS A 26 -11.49 -3.94 17.54
CA HIS A 26 -11.01 -2.68 16.95
C HIS A 26 -12.03 -1.53 17.06
N GLN A 27 -12.53 -1.28 18.27
CA GLN A 27 -13.51 -0.23 18.54
C GLN A 27 -12.91 1.16 18.42
N GLY A 28 -13.55 2.06 17.67
CA GLY A 28 -13.11 3.45 17.54
C GLY A 28 -12.16 3.70 16.37
N ILE A 29 -11.91 2.70 15.52
CA ILE A 29 -11.38 2.95 14.17
C ILE A 29 -12.38 3.85 13.42
N GLU A 30 -11.86 4.90 12.81
CA GLU A 30 -12.63 5.79 11.96
C GLU A 30 -12.85 5.17 10.58
N ASP A 31 -13.97 5.51 9.95
CA ASP A 31 -14.22 5.09 8.57
C ASP A 31 -13.15 5.68 7.64
N ILE A 32 -12.59 4.85 6.76
CA ILE A 32 -11.54 5.28 5.82
C ILE A 32 -12.04 6.36 4.85
N ARG A 33 -13.36 6.44 4.64
CA ARG A 33 -14.04 7.44 3.82
C ARG A 33 -15.44 7.71 4.37
N ASP A 34 -15.96 8.87 4.00
CA ASP A 34 -17.37 9.21 4.18
C ASP A 34 -18.28 8.13 3.56
N HIS A 35 -19.26 7.66 4.35
CA HIS A 35 -20.24 6.61 3.99
C HIS A 35 -21.03 6.92 2.72
N GLN A 36 -21.21 8.17 2.34
CA GLN A 36 -21.91 8.59 1.13
C GLN A 36 -20.99 8.63 -0.10
N SER A 37 -19.68 8.47 0.07
CA SER A 37 -18.73 8.50 -1.04
C SER A 37 -18.90 7.30 -1.97
N GLY A 38 -18.70 7.52 -3.28
CA GLY A 38 -18.79 6.43 -4.25
C GLY A 38 -17.79 5.30 -3.99
N MET A 39 -16.65 5.61 -3.36
CA MET A 39 -15.61 4.63 -3.02
C MET A 39 -16.09 3.63 -1.97
N ILE A 40 -16.60 4.10 -0.83
CA ILE A 40 -17.07 3.18 0.22
C ILE A 40 -18.31 2.41 -0.23
N GLN A 41 -19.19 3.02 -1.03
CA GLN A 41 -20.34 2.31 -1.60
C GLN A 41 -19.91 1.14 -2.50
N ALA A 42 -18.84 1.30 -3.28
CA ALA A 42 -18.26 0.21 -4.07
C ALA A 42 -17.63 -0.88 -3.18
N ILE A 43 -16.95 -0.49 -2.09
CA ILE A 43 -16.36 -1.42 -1.12
C ILE A 43 -17.46 -2.24 -0.43
N LEU A 44 -18.51 -1.60 0.08
CA LEU A 44 -19.65 -2.26 0.72
C LEU A 44 -20.38 -3.21 -0.23
N LYS A 45 -20.48 -2.84 -1.52
CA LYS A 45 -20.99 -3.75 -2.56
C LYS A 45 -20.12 -5.00 -2.67
N LYS A 46 -18.79 -4.86 -2.70
CA LYS A 46 -17.85 -5.99 -2.75
C LYS A 46 -17.94 -6.87 -1.49
N ALA A 47 -18.08 -6.26 -0.32
CA ALA A 47 -18.30 -6.97 0.94
C ALA A 47 -19.59 -7.81 0.91
N LYS A 48 -20.68 -7.24 0.38
CA LYS A 48 -21.95 -7.95 0.16
C LYS A 48 -21.80 -9.13 -0.80
N GLU A 49 -21.08 -8.96 -1.92
CA GLU A 49 -20.77 -10.04 -2.86
C GLU A 49 -19.97 -11.17 -2.19
N ALA A 50 -19.07 -10.82 -1.26
CA ALA A 50 -18.28 -11.76 -0.47
C ALA A 50 -19.05 -12.42 0.70
N GLY A 51 -20.34 -12.13 0.86
CA GLY A 51 -21.19 -12.73 1.89
C GLY A 51 -21.08 -12.09 3.28
N VAL A 52 -20.48 -10.90 3.37
CA VAL A 52 -20.24 -10.16 4.62
C VAL A 52 -20.75 -8.72 4.47
N PRO A 53 -22.07 -8.51 4.31
CA PRO A 53 -22.62 -7.17 4.17
C PRO A 53 -22.17 -6.28 5.34
N ASP A 54 -21.96 -4.99 5.05
CA ASP A 54 -21.57 -3.97 6.03
C ASP A 54 -20.18 -4.17 6.68
N ASN A 55 -19.34 -5.08 6.17
CA ASN A 55 -17.93 -5.21 6.55
C ASN A 55 -16.99 -4.74 5.44
N ASP A 56 -16.55 -3.49 5.52
CA ASP A 56 -15.60 -2.89 4.59
C ASP A 56 -14.14 -3.32 4.85
N CYS A 57 -13.77 -3.65 6.09
CA CYS A 57 -12.40 -4.00 6.48
C CYS A 57 -11.83 -5.17 5.68
N VAL A 58 -12.60 -6.26 5.58
CA VAL A 58 -12.16 -7.54 4.97
C VAL A 58 -11.96 -7.45 3.45
N VAL A 59 -12.52 -6.42 2.79
CA VAL A 59 -12.32 -6.18 1.36
C VAL A 59 -10.87 -5.79 1.06
N CYS A 60 -10.18 -5.18 2.02
CA CYS A 60 -8.78 -4.80 1.88
C CYS A 60 -7.86 -5.70 2.73
N HIS A 61 -8.27 -6.03 3.94
CA HIS A 61 -7.45 -6.74 4.92
C HIS A 61 -7.56 -8.27 4.85
N GLY A 62 -8.63 -8.84 4.27
CA GLY A 62 -8.91 -10.26 4.43
C GLY A 62 -9.20 -10.62 5.90
N GLY A 63 -8.77 -11.80 6.34
CA GLY A 63 -9.04 -12.30 7.69
C GLY A 63 -10.40 -12.97 7.84
N ASN A 64 -10.77 -13.24 9.09
CA ASN A 64 -12.00 -13.90 9.49
C ASN A 64 -12.87 -12.96 10.35
N PRO A 65 -13.89 -12.31 9.78
CA PRO A 65 -14.73 -11.36 10.50
C PRO A 65 -15.74 -12.03 11.45
N GLN A 66 -15.84 -13.36 11.47
CA GLN A 66 -16.69 -14.09 12.42
C GLN A 66 -15.96 -14.44 13.72
N GLU A 67 -14.63 -14.38 13.73
CA GLU A 67 -13.83 -14.56 14.94
C GLU A 67 -13.71 -13.24 15.70
N THR A 68 -14.13 -13.23 16.96
CA THR A 68 -14.24 -12.01 17.77
C THR A 68 -13.44 -12.07 19.07
N GLU A 69 -12.79 -13.20 19.35
CA GLU A 69 -12.09 -13.46 20.60
C GLU A 69 -10.58 -13.70 20.37
N GLU A 70 -10.23 -14.57 19.42
CA GLU A 70 -8.85 -15.00 19.22
C GLU A 70 -8.15 -14.26 18.08
N LYS A 71 -7.22 -13.37 18.45
CA LYS A 71 -6.41 -12.55 17.52
C LYS A 71 -5.81 -13.35 16.36
N ALA A 72 -5.26 -14.54 16.64
CA ALA A 72 -4.58 -15.34 15.63
C ALA A 72 -5.55 -15.88 14.58
N LYS A 73 -6.76 -16.28 14.99
CA LYS A 73 -7.81 -16.78 14.09
C LYS A 73 -8.50 -15.66 13.32
N ALA A 74 -8.70 -14.49 13.94
CA ALA A 74 -9.27 -13.32 13.28
C ALA A 74 -8.35 -12.79 12.16
N HIS A 75 -7.04 -12.78 12.42
CA HIS A 75 -6.01 -12.31 11.49
C HIS A 75 -5.41 -13.42 10.61
N GLN A 76 -6.23 -14.40 10.22
CA GLN A 76 -5.78 -15.51 9.37
C GLN A 76 -6.59 -15.61 8.08
N GLY A 77 -5.89 -15.86 6.98
CA GLY A 77 -6.50 -16.19 5.69
C GLY A 77 -7.37 -15.07 5.13
N THR A 78 -8.39 -15.44 4.37
CA THR A 78 -9.33 -14.53 3.74
C THR A 78 -10.67 -15.24 3.59
N LEU A 79 -11.71 -14.49 3.22
CA LEU A 79 -13.02 -15.07 2.91
C LEU A 79 -12.91 -16.01 1.71
N LYS A 80 -13.67 -17.12 1.76
CA LYS A 80 -13.68 -18.13 0.67
C LYS A 80 -13.93 -17.50 -0.70
N TYR A 81 -14.79 -16.49 -0.78
CA TYR A 81 -15.07 -15.72 -2.01
C TYR A 81 -13.81 -15.11 -2.64
N PHE A 82 -12.89 -14.58 -1.84
CA PHE A 82 -11.68 -13.93 -2.37
C PHE A 82 -10.60 -14.93 -2.80
N LEU A 83 -10.76 -16.23 -2.57
CA LEU A 83 -9.80 -17.23 -3.06
C LEU A 83 -9.85 -17.32 -4.59
N ASP A 84 -11.06 -17.26 -5.18
CA ASP A 84 -11.31 -17.36 -6.62
C ASP A 84 -11.78 -16.07 -7.29
N HIS A 85 -12.05 -15.00 -6.53
CA HIS A 85 -12.41 -13.67 -7.06
C HIS A 85 -11.34 -12.61 -6.77
N GLU A 86 -11.45 -11.44 -7.40
CA GLU A 86 -10.61 -10.27 -7.07
C GLU A 86 -10.77 -9.89 -5.58
N GLY A 87 -9.64 -9.65 -4.90
CA GLY A 87 -9.60 -9.33 -3.48
C GLY A 87 -8.44 -9.99 -2.75
N PRO A 88 -8.35 -9.78 -1.42
CA PRO A 88 -7.23 -10.22 -0.61
C PRO A 88 -7.13 -11.73 -0.58
N LYS A 89 -5.93 -12.26 -0.82
CA LYS A 89 -5.65 -13.71 -0.86
C LYS A 89 -5.18 -14.28 0.47
N ALA A 90 -4.91 -13.41 1.44
CA ALA A 90 -4.55 -13.73 2.81
C ALA A 90 -4.91 -12.54 3.70
N PHE A 91 -4.58 -12.64 4.98
CA PHE A 91 -4.70 -11.49 5.87
C PHE A 91 -3.56 -10.51 5.59
N TYR A 92 -3.91 -9.27 5.29
CA TYR A 92 -2.99 -8.19 4.97
C TYR A 92 -3.02 -7.14 6.07
N PRO A 93 -2.05 -7.15 7.01
CA PRO A 93 -1.96 -6.10 8.02
C PRO A 93 -1.66 -4.72 7.42
N TYR A 94 -1.11 -4.67 6.20
CA TYR A 94 -0.76 -3.44 5.49
C TYR A 94 -1.30 -3.48 4.05
N PRO A 95 -2.62 -3.29 3.85
CA PRO A 95 -3.27 -3.49 2.56
C PRO A 95 -2.84 -2.48 1.49
N ALA A 96 -2.26 -1.34 1.87
CA ALA A 96 -1.77 -0.33 0.94
C ALA A 96 -0.39 -0.65 0.33
N SER A 97 0.26 -1.73 0.78
CA SER A 97 1.59 -2.17 0.33
C SER A 97 1.64 -2.40 -1.17
N PRO A 98 2.65 -1.86 -1.89
CA PRO A 98 2.73 -1.99 -3.34
C PRO A 98 2.93 -3.46 -3.78
N TRP A 99 3.40 -4.30 -2.86
CA TRP A 99 3.66 -5.72 -3.08
C TRP A 99 2.41 -6.60 -3.14
N ILE A 100 1.27 -6.08 -2.68
CA ILE A 100 -0.01 -6.82 -2.60
C ILE A 100 -1.21 -5.97 -3.01
N ASN A 101 -1.01 -4.68 -3.31
CA ASN A 101 -2.13 -3.76 -3.53
C ASN A 101 -2.89 -4.02 -4.83
N GLU A 102 -2.37 -4.86 -5.73
CA GLU A 102 -3.16 -5.42 -6.84
C GLU A 102 -4.41 -6.17 -6.35
N HIS A 103 -4.34 -6.78 -5.16
CA HIS A 103 -5.42 -7.51 -4.51
C HIS A 103 -6.28 -6.64 -3.58
N THR A 104 -5.96 -5.36 -3.42
CA THR A 104 -6.69 -4.43 -2.55
C THR A 104 -7.21 -3.24 -3.36
N CYS A 105 -6.40 -2.20 -3.54
CA CYS A 105 -6.72 -1.02 -4.34
C CYS A 105 -6.89 -1.37 -5.83
N GLY A 106 -6.10 -2.32 -6.34
CA GLY A 106 -6.01 -2.72 -7.73
C GLY A 106 -7.28 -3.37 -8.27
N MET A 107 -8.14 -3.88 -7.39
CA MET A 107 -9.50 -4.34 -7.76
C MET A 107 -10.31 -3.25 -8.45
N CYS A 108 -10.12 -1.99 -8.05
CA CYS A 108 -10.89 -0.85 -8.58
C CYS A 108 -10.00 0.20 -9.27
N HIS A 109 -8.71 0.23 -8.95
CA HIS A 109 -7.74 1.21 -9.42
C HIS A 109 -6.49 0.55 -10.05
N PRO A 110 -6.66 -0.37 -11.02
CA PRO A 110 -5.53 -1.11 -11.60
C PRO A 110 -4.53 -0.19 -12.31
N VAL A 111 -5.04 0.90 -12.90
CA VAL A 111 -4.22 1.90 -13.59
C VAL A 111 -3.32 2.65 -12.61
N GLN A 112 -3.84 3.08 -11.46
CA GLN A 112 -3.08 3.79 -10.43
C GLN A 112 -2.06 2.86 -9.76
N VAL A 113 -2.44 1.61 -9.46
CA VAL A 113 -1.53 0.59 -8.92
C VAL A 113 -0.38 0.33 -9.90
N SER A 114 -0.66 0.18 -11.19
CA SER A 114 0.40 0.04 -12.21
C SER A 114 1.26 1.30 -12.32
N ALA A 115 0.66 2.49 -12.27
CA ALA A 115 1.38 3.76 -12.33
C ALA A 115 2.33 3.99 -11.16
N GLN A 116 2.01 3.42 -9.99
CA GLN A 116 2.81 3.54 -8.77
C GLN A 116 4.26 3.10 -9.02
N TRP A 117 4.48 2.04 -9.78
CA TRP A 117 5.81 1.52 -10.06
C TRP A 117 6.65 2.40 -11.00
N ASN A 118 6.02 3.33 -11.72
CA ASN A 118 6.66 4.19 -12.72
C ASN A 118 6.78 5.65 -12.26
N ASN A 119 6.49 5.95 -10.99
CA ASN A 119 6.54 7.30 -10.45
C ASN A 119 7.95 7.69 -9.96
N LEU A 120 8.18 8.98 -9.71
CA LEU A 120 9.49 9.49 -9.29
C LEU A 120 9.98 8.89 -7.97
N MET A 121 9.07 8.63 -7.03
CA MET A 121 9.35 8.10 -5.68
C MET A 121 9.58 6.57 -5.66
N ALA A 122 9.08 5.86 -6.67
CA ALA A 122 9.30 4.42 -6.84
C ALA A 122 10.54 4.12 -7.69
N THR A 123 10.90 5.02 -8.60
CA THR A 123 12.05 4.85 -9.48
C THR A 123 13.31 5.50 -8.93
N GLU A 124 13.16 6.69 -8.31
CA GLU A 124 14.23 7.53 -7.76
C GLU A 124 15.38 7.82 -8.73
N GLN A 125 15.11 7.68 -10.04
CA GLN A 125 16.12 7.58 -11.10
C GLN A 125 17.08 8.78 -11.13
N GLY A 126 16.55 10.01 -11.03
CA GLY A 126 17.35 11.22 -11.05
C GLY A 126 18.27 11.35 -9.83
N LYS A 127 17.80 10.92 -8.65
CA LYS A 127 18.60 10.96 -7.42
C LYS A 127 19.70 9.89 -7.42
N ILE A 128 19.36 8.68 -7.86
CA ILE A 128 20.34 7.61 -8.10
C ILE A 128 21.42 8.08 -9.06
N HIS A 129 21.01 8.63 -10.20
CA HIS A 129 21.93 9.11 -11.21
C HIS A 129 22.83 10.23 -10.67
N GLY A 130 22.27 11.23 -10.00
CA GLY A 130 23.04 12.33 -9.41
C GLY A 130 24.12 11.85 -8.42
N ALA A 131 23.80 10.86 -7.59
CA ALA A 131 24.77 10.26 -6.67
C ALA A 131 25.89 9.51 -7.41
N ILE A 132 25.53 8.64 -8.36
CA ILE A 132 26.52 7.87 -9.15
C ILE A 132 27.41 8.80 -9.98
N TRP A 133 26.83 9.87 -10.53
CA TRP A 133 27.57 10.91 -11.25
C TRP A 133 28.60 11.60 -10.33
N GLY A 134 28.19 11.99 -9.12
CA GLY A 134 29.07 12.60 -8.12
C GLY A 134 30.20 11.68 -7.62
N PHE A 135 30.02 10.37 -7.69
CA PHE A 135 30.99 9.36 -7.22
C PHE A 135 31.89 8.80 -8.33
N GLY A 136 32.01 9.51 -9.45
CA GLY A 136 32.96 9.19 -10.52
C GLY A 136 32.33 8.76 -11.84
N ALA A 137 30.99 8.79 -11.96
CA ALA A 137 30.27 8.71 -13.23
C ALA A 137 30.67 7.53 -14.14
N LYS A 138 30.81 6.32 -13.58
CA LYS A 138 31.27 5.14 -14.34
C LYS A 138 30.42 4.78 -15.57
N GLU A 139 29.14 5.11 -15.56
CA GLU A 139 28.24 4.91 -16.70
C GLU A 139 28.02 6.19 -17.54
N GLY A 140 28.82 7.23 -17.30
CA GLY A 140 28.63 8.55 -17.89
C GLY A 140 27.33 9.21 -17.45
N TYR A 141 26.84 10.17 -18.26
CA TYR A 141 25.64 10.94 -17.97
C TYR A 141 24.37 10.19 -18.42
N ARG A 142 24.17 8.98 -17.88
CA ARG A 142 23.07 8.09 -18.25
C ARG A 142 22.31 7.60 -17.02
N HIS A 143 20.99 7.69 -17.07
CA HIS A 143 20.10 7.42 -15.93
C HIS A 143 19.73 5.93 -15.85
N THR A 144 20.72 5.05 -15.86
CA THR A 144 20.51 3.60 -16.05
C THR A 144 19.75 2.93 -14.91
N PHE A 145 19.94 3.40 -13.67
CA PHE A 145 19.50 2.70 -12.47
C PHE A 145 18.23 3.27 -11.84
N THR A 146 17.40 2.38 -11.30
CA THR A 146 16.20 2.67 -10.50
C THR A 146 16.13 1.74 -9.30
N ASP A 147 15.26 2.02 -8.32
CA ASP A 147 15.10 1.15 -7.14
C ASP A 147 14.65 -0.27 -7.50
N PHE A 148 13.90 -0.43 -8.59
CA PHE A 148 13.44 -1.71 -9.15
C PHE A 148 13.74 -1.79 -10.64
N ASN A 149 13.88 -3.00 -11.18
CA ASN A 149 13.94 -3.16 -12.63
C ASN A 149 12.58 -2.81 -13.24
N THR A 150 12.54 -1.79 -14.09
CA THR A 150 11.29 -1.27 -14.64
C THR A 150 11.37 -1.15 -16.17
N THR A 151 10.28 -1.53 -16.83
CA THR A 151 10.11 -1.40 -18.28
C THR A 151 8.99 -0.42 -18.58
N ALA A 152 9.05 0.22 -19.75
CA ALA A 152 8.05 1.21 -20.16
C ALA A 152 7.90 2.37 -19.16
N LEU A 153 9.01 2.76 -18.51
CA LEU A 153 9.09 3.80 -17.48
C LEU A 153 8.44 5.13 -17.83
N HIS A 154 8.33 5.45 -19.12
CA HIS A 154 7.77 6.69 -19.63
C HIS A 154 6.41 6.53 -20.31
N GLN A 155 5.79 5.35 -20.21
CA GLN A 155 4.37 5.21 -20.48
C GLN A 155 3.62 6.02 -19.42
N ARG A 156 2.83 7.00 -19.87
CA ARG A 156 2.21 7.99 -19.00
C ARG A 156 0.70 7.97 -19.16
N ILE A 157 0.02 7.92 -18.02
CA ILE A 157 -1.40 8.19 -17.92
C ILE A 157 -1.57 9.71 -17.92
N GLY A 158 -2.57 10.20 -18.63
CA GLY A 158 -2.87 11.63 -18.72
C GLY A 158 -3.49 11.98 -20.07
N THR A 159 -3.70 13.28 -20.28
CA THR A 159 -4.28 13.82 -21.51
C THR A 159 -3.37 13.58 -22.72
N GLU A 160 -3.93 13.69 -23.92
CA GLU A 160 -3.15 13.61 -25.16
C GLU A 160 -2.01 14.64 -25.19
N ALA A 161 -2.32 15.90 -24.83
CA ALA A 161 -1.34 16.97 -24.73
C ALA A 161 -0.15 16.61 -23.82
N TYR A 162 -0.41 15.98 -22.67
CA TYR A 162 0.64 15.52 -21.77
C TYR A 162 1.47 14.38 -22.37
N ARG A 163 0.81 13.39 -23.00
CA ARG A 163 1.53 12.28 -23.65
C ARG A 163 2.44 12.77 -24.78
N ASP A 164 1.99 13.74 -25.57
CA ASP A 164 2.80 14.32 -26.64
C ASP A 164 3.95 15.19 -26.11
N TYR A 165 3.73 15.91 -25.01
CA TYR A 165 4.82 16.57 -24.30
C TYR A 165 5.91 15.56 -23.87
N MET A 166 5.50 14.43 -23.29
CA MET A 166 6.44 13.41 -22.83
C MET A 166 7.19 12.73 -23.97
N LYS A 167 6.55 12.52 -25.14
CA LYS A 167 7.24 12.06 -26.36
C LYS A 167 8.33 13.04 -26.80
N ARG A 168 8.02 14.35 -26.82
CA ARG A 168 9.01 15.39 -27.17
C ARG A 168 10.15 15.44 -26.15
N LEU A 169 9.85 15.32 -24.87
CA LEU A 169 10.86 15.29 -23.81
C LEU A 169 11.78 14.08 -23.95
N LYS A 170 11.23 12.89 -24.24
CA LYS A 170 12.01 11.67 -24.51
C LYS A 170 12.97 11.82 -25.68
N ALA A 171 12.56 12.51 -26.74
CA ALA A 171 13.42 12.78 -27.88
C ALA A 171 14.56 13.78 -27.56
N LYS A 172 14.30 14.75 -26.67
CA LYS A 172 15.30 15.74 -26.24
C LYS A 172 16.28 15.19 -25.20
N GLU A 173 15.82 14.32 -24.32
CA GLU A 173 16.59 13.81 -23.18
C GLU A 173 16.72 12.26 -23.20
N PRO A 174 17.23 11.65 -24.29
CA PRO A 174 17.26 10.19 -24.44
C PRO A 174 18.13 9.48 -23.40
N GLN A 175 19.04 10.18 -22.74
CA GLN A 175 19.91 9.69 -21.67
C GLN A 175 19.23 9.61 -20.30
N ALA A 176 18.18 10.41 -20.09
CA ALA A 176 17.34 10.40 -18.90
C ALA A 176 16.06 9.57 -19.13
N MET A 177 15.53 9.60 -20.35
CA MET A 177 14.23 9.04 -20.70
C MET A 177 14.31 7.61 -21.27
N LEU A 178 14.98 6.72 -20.53
CA LEU A 178 15.23 5.33 -20.94
C LEU A 178 13.96 4.47 -20.96
N GLU A 179 13.85 3.56 -21.93
CA GLU A 179 12.72 2.62 -21.99
C GLU A 179 12.78 1.52 -20.94
N LYS A 180 14.01 1.18 -20.52
CA LYS A 180 14.31 0.15 -19.54
C LYS A 180 15.44 0.64 -18.64
N THR A 181 15.34 0.32 -17.37
CA THR A 181 16.39 0.56 -16.37
C THR A 181 16.90 -0.75 -15.82
N LYS A 182 17.97 -0.66 -15.04
CA LYS A 182 18.47 -1.74 -14.20
C LYS A 182 18.10 -1.44 -12.76
N GLU A 183 17.78 -2.48 -12.01
CA GLU A 183 17.70 -2.33 -10.57
C GLU A 183 19.05 -1.88 -10.02
N LEU A 184 19.03 -0.99 -9.03
CA LEU A 184 20.21 -0.54 -8.32
C LEU A 184 20.96 -1.78 -7.76
N PRO A 185 22.29 -1.86 -7.86
CA PRO A 185 23.04 -2.97 -7.27
C PRO A 185 22.82 -3.10 -5.74
N PRO A 186 23.06 -4.29 -5.15
CA PRO A 186 23.20 -4.41 -3.71
C PRO A 186 24.39 -3.57 -3.21
N ALA A 187 24.43 -3.32 -1.90
CA ALA A 187 25.60 -2.68 -1.30
C ALA A 187 26.83 -3.60 -1.45
N PRO A 188 27.99 -3.07 -1.87
CA PRO A 188 29.23 -3.84 -1.96
C PRO A 188 29.74 -4.25 -0.58
N THR A 189 30.63 -5.24 -0.57
CA THR A 189 31.45 -5.62 0.59
C THR A 189 32.56 -4.59 0.86
N ALA A 190 33.14 -4.65 2.07
CA ALA A 190 34.27 -3.79 2.43
C ALA A 190 35.47 -3.99 1.48
N ASP A 191 35.84 -5.23 1.19
CA ASP A 191 36.95 -5.59 0.28
C ASP A 191 36.74 -5.05 -1.15
N GLU A 192 35.51 -5.03 -1.64
CA GLU A 192 35.19 -4.45 -2.95
C GLU A 192 35.35 -2.92 -2.94
N VAL A 193 34.94 -2.25 -1.86
CA VAL A 193 35.11 -0.81 -1.69
C VAL A 193 36.58 -0.43 -1.50
N GLU A 194 37.39 -1.24 -0.81
CA GLU A 194 38.82 -0.99 -0.67
C GLU A 194 39.55 -1.03 -2.01
N LYS A 195 39.16 -1.96 -2.90
CA LYS A 195 39.70 -2.05 -4.26
C LYS A 195 39.20 -0.92 -5.16
N ASP A 196 37.95 -0.49 -4.95
CA ASP A 196 37.30 0.53 -5.76
C ASP A 196 36.36 1.41 -4.92
N PRO A 197 36.88 2.52 -4.36
CA PRO A 197 36.13 3.36 -3.42
C PRO A 197 34.85 3.96 -4.01
N THR A 198 34.75 4.09 -5.33
CA THR A 198 33.55 4.63 -6.00
C THR A 198 32.32 3.75 -5.79
N LEU A 199 32.51 2.45 -5.50
CA LEU A 199 31.41 1.52 -5.22
C LEU A 199 30.66 1.85 -3.92
N SER A 200 31.28 2.61 -3.01
CA SER A 200 30.65 3.07 -1.76
C SER A 200 29.35 3.86 -1.98
N VAL A 201 29.15 4.43 -3.19
CA VAL A 201 27.89 5.07 -3.58
C VAL A 201 26.70 4.13 -3.40
N TYR A 202 26.84 2.84 -3.71
CA TYR A 202 25.74 1.88 -3.59
C TYR A 202 25.38 1.60 -2.13
N THR A 203 26.35 1.62 -1.21
CA THR A 203 26.09 1.55 0.23
C THR A 203 25.33 2.79 0.70
N TYR A 204 25.79 3.99 0.31
CA TYR A 204 25.12 5.26 0.64
C TYR A 204 23.66 5.28 0.15
N LEU A 205 23.48 4.86 -1.11
CA LEU A 205 22.20 4.79 -1.79
C LEU A 205 21.25 3.80 -1.10
N ARG A 206 21.71 2.57 -0.80
CA ARG A 206 20.87 1.53 -0.18
C ARG A 206 20.59 1.75 1.32
N GLN A 207 21.46 2.44 2.06
CA GLN A 207 21.30 2.58 3.52
C GLN A 207 20.47 3.78 3.96
N GLU A 208 20.67 4.97 3.40
CA GLU A 208 20.07 6.20 3.94
C GLU A 208 19.13 6.87 2.95
N TRP A 209 19.62 7.12 1.73
CA TRP A 209 18.95 8.04 0.83
C TRP A 209 17.85 7.39 -0.01
N LEU A 210 18.02 6.17 -0.52
CA LEU A 210 17.05 5.51 -1.42
C LEU A 210 16.32 4.35 -0.78
N ARG A 211 15.94 4.48 0.48
CA ARG A 211 14.92 3.55 0.99
C ARG A 211 13.62 3.87 0.30
N CYS A 212 13.29 3.06 -0.71
CA CYS A 212 12.14 3.22 -1.59
C CYS A 212 10.95 3.78 -0.82
N HIS A 213 10.53 5.00 -1.19
CA HIS A 213 9.57 5.76 -0.41
C HIS A 213 8.19 5.09 -0.39
N THR A 214 7.88 4.29 -1.42
CA THR A 214 6.66 3.50 -1.53
C THR A 214 6.85 2.03 -1.17
N GLY A 215 8.07 1.48 -1.26
CA GLY A 215 8.32 0.04 -1.10
C GLY A 215 8.74 -0.40 0.31
N GLY A 216 9.29 0.51 1.12
CA GLY A 216 9.90 0.19 2.41
C GLY A 216 9.29 0.95 3.59
N LYS A 217 9.17 0.24 4.72
CA LYS A 217 8.86 0.82 6.04
C LYS A 217 10.09 1.60 6.53
N GLY A 218 9.90 2.78 7.08
CA GLY A 218 11.00 3.65 7.56
C GLY A 218 11.88 3.00 8.65
N ARG A 219 12.78 3.77 9.28
CA ARG A 219 13.68 3.22 10.34
C ARG A 219 13.04 3.06 11.72
N TYR A 220 11.73 3.22 11.86
CA TYR A 220 11.06 3.23 13.17
C TYR A 220 11.75 4.17 14.17
N ARG A 221 12.15 5.36 13.70
CA ARG A 221 12.74 6.43 14.50
C ARG A 221 11.94 7.71 14.27
N ARG A 222 12.01 8.63 15.22
CA ARG A 222 11.31 9.93 15.16
C ARG A 222 11.50 10.61 13.80
N GLY A 223 10.40 10.96 13.14
CA GLY A 223 10.36 11.57 11.80
C GLY A 223 10.61 10.62 10.62
N ASP A 224 10.84 9.32 10.86
CA ASP A 224 11.06 8.27 9.87
C ASP A 224 10.15 7.06 10.18
N PHE A 225 8.90 7.37 10.53
CA PHE A 225 7.77 6.45 10.58
C PHE A 225 6.87 6.73 9.39
N ARG A 226 6.53 5.69 8.63
CA ARG A 226 5.63 5.81 7.49
C ARG A 226 5.02 4.46 7.14
N GLY A 227 3.83 4.52 6.55
CA GLY A 227 3.22 3.39 5.89
C GLY A 227 4.01 2.99 4.63
N ILE A 228 3.52 1.97 3.94
CA ILE A 228 4.04 1.54 2.65
C ILE A 228 2.99 1.71 1.56
N GLY A 229 3.47 1.84 0.34
CA GLY A 229 2.68 2.05 -0.87
C GLY A 229 1.87 3.32 -0.79
N CYS A 230 0.56 3.24 -0.98
CA CYS A 230 -0.31 4.42 -1.00
C CYS A 230 -0.42 5.07 0.38
N ALA A 231 -0.31 4.28 1.45
CA ALA A 231 -0.41 4.77 2.82
C ALA A 231 0.79 5.64 3.23
N SER A 232 1.93 5.55 2.54
CA SER A 232 3.10 6.38 2.89
C SER A 232 2.81 7.88 2.77
N CYS A 233 1.89 8.28 1.89
CA CYS A 233 1.47 9.67 1.71
C CYS A 233 0.02 9.95 2.13
N HIS A 234 -0.88 8.95 2.02
CA HIS A 234 -2.31 9.15 2.25
C HIS A 234 -2.80 8.76 3.64
N ILE A 235 -1.95 8.10 4.44
CA ILE A 235 -2.24 7.75 5.84
C ILE A 235 -0.97 8.06 6.64
N PRO A 236 -0.64 9.36 6.81
CA PRO A 236 0.61 9.77 7.41
C PRO A 236 0.68 9.36 8.87
N TYR A 237 1.87 8.93 9.29
CA TYR A 237 2.19 8.78 10.71
C TYR A 237 2.52 10.15 11.31
N SER A 238 2.28 10.30 12.61
CA SER A 238 2.83 11.42 13.36
C SER A 238 4.36 11.36 13.40
N ASN A 239 5.01 12.49 13.68
CA ASN A 239 6.47 12.53 13.81
C ASN A 239 7.00 11.60 14.91
N GLU A 240 6.17 11.31 15.92
CA GLU A 240 6.53 10.41 17.02
C GLU A 240 6.26 8.93 16.70
N GLY A 241 5.57 8.64 15.59
CA GLY A 241 5.28 7.27 15.15
C GLY A 241 4.23 6.54 15.99
N LEU A 242 3.54 7.27 16.88
CA LEU A 242 2.50 6.75 17.73
C LEU A 242 1.16 6.72 17.00
N TYR A 243 0.31 5.76 17.35
CA TYR A 243 -1.07 5.73 16.89
C TYR A 243 -1.88 6.85 17.56
N GLU A 244 -2.61 7.64 16.76
CA GLU A 244 -3.40 8.79 17.24
C GLU A 244 -4.91 8.59 17.13
N GLY A 245 -5.36 7.39 16.72
CA GLY A 245 -6.79 7.09 16.59
C GLY A 245 -7.44 6.70 17.94
N LYS A 246 -8.61 6.07 17.90
CA LYS A 246 -9.35 5.68 19.13
C LYS A 246 -9.45 4.18 19.34
N ASP A 247 -8.79 3.38 18.50
CA ASP A 247 -8.68 1.94 18.69
C ASP A 247 -7.97 1.62 20.02
N LYS A 248 -8.70 0.90 20.89
CA LYS A 248 -8.23 0.52 22.22
C LYS A 248 -7.26 -0.66 22.19
N ASN A 249 -7.24 -1.44 21.12
CA ASN A 249 -6.37 -2.60 20.96
C ASN A 249 -5.06 -2.27 20.23
N ILE A 250 -4.86 -1.01 19.83
CA ILE A 250 -3.59 -0.52 19.32
C ILE A 250 -2.89 0.27 20.45
N PRO A 251 -1.64 -0.06 20.80
CA PRO A 251 -0.87 0.71 21.78
C PRO A 251 -0.66 2.16 21.35
N HIS A 252 -0.82 3.10 22.29
CA HIS A 252 -0.65 4.55 22.07
C HIS A 252 0.72 5.06 22.54
N ASP A 253 1.46 4.23 23.27
CA ASP A 253 2.74 4.53 23.91
C ASP A 253 3.93 3.84 23.22
N GLN A 254 3.67 3.10 22.14
CA GLN A 254 4.67 2.37 21.38
C GLN A 254 4.63 2.81 19.91
N PRO A 255 5.77 3.23 19.35
CA PRO A 255 5.84 3.53 17.93
C PRO A 255 5.76 2.27 17.05
N GLY A 256 5.07 2.37 15.92
CA GLY A 256 5.02 1.31 14.90
C GLY A 256 3.75 0.49 14.92
#